data_AF-A0A811PWL5-F1
#
_entry.id   AF-A0A811PWL5-F1
#
_cell.length_a   1.000
_cell.length_b   1.000
_cell.length_c   1.000
_cell.angle_alpha   90.00
_cell.angle_beta   90.00
_cell.angle_gamma   90.00
#
_symmetry.space_group_name_H-M   'P 1'
#
loop_
_entity.id
_entity.type
_entity.pdbx_description
1 polymer ?
#
loop_
_entity_poly.entity_id
_entity_poly.type
_entity_poly.pdbx_seq_one_letter_code
_entity_poly.pdbx_strand_id
1 'polypeptide(L)'
;MARRSCKFLLALFIAAMAASPLALAYDPSPLQDFCVADTASSVFVNGLVCKDPAQVSASDFAFSGLQNAGDTTNAFGSKGQMYVGFLATDGTLFAKVLSRGDVFVFPKGLVHFEFNCGASPAVGIAGLSSQNPGLIRVADSLFGATPAVSDEVLAKAFRIDAATVQRIKAQFATKK
;
A
#
# COMPACT_ATOMS: atom_id res chain seq x y z
N MET A 1 10.49 48.95 15.36
CA MET A 1 9.26 48.14 15.54
C MET A 1 9.22 46.84 14.71
N ALA A 2 9.89 46.76 13.55
CA ALA A 2 9.81 45.59 12.64
C ALA A 2 10.46 44.27 13.12
N ARG A 3 11.43 44.30 14.06
CA ARG A 3 12.14 43.08 14.53
C ARG A 3 11.33 42.19 15.48
N ARG A 4 10.29 42.71 16.14
CA ARG A 4 9.43 41.92 17.05
C ARG A 4 8.40 41.12 16.26
N SER A 5 7.82 41.70 15.22
CA SER A 5 6.77 41.05 14.40
C SER A 5 7.26 39.80 13.66
N CYS A 6 8.52 39.76 13.21
CA CYS A 6 9.08 38.60 12.50
C CYS A 6 9.30 37.38 13.42
N LYS A 7 9.69 37.60 14.69
CA LYS A 7 9.84 36.53 15.69
C LYS A 7 8.49 35.93 16.10
N PHE A 8 7.46 36.78 16.21
CA PHE A 8 6.10 36.33 16.48
C PHE A 8 5.51 35.50 15.34
N LEU A 9 5.72 35.92 14.08
CA LEU A 9 5.29 35.16 12.90
C LEU A 9 5.99 33.80 12.79
N LEU A 10 7.31 33.74 13.06
CA LEU A 10 8.05 32.48 13.06
C LEU A 10 7.57 31.53 14.17
N ALA A 11 7.29 32.05 15.37
CA ALA A 11 6.76 31.26 16.48
C ALA A 11 5.34 30.71 16.19
N LEU A 12 4.48 31.51 15.56
CA LEU A 12 3.15 31.08 15.11
C LEU A 12 3.22 29.97 14.04
N PHE A 13 4.16 30.06 13.10
CA PHE A 13 4.39 29.01 12.10
C PHE A 13 4.87 27.70 12.72
N ILE A 14 5.80 27.75 13.69
CA ILE A 14 6.29 26.55 14.39
C ILE A 14 5.18 25.91 15.23
N ALA A 15 4.36 26.71 15.91
CA ALA A 15 3.21 26.21 16.67
C ALA A 15 2.15 25.56 15.78
N ALA A 16 1.90 26.11 14.58
CA ALA A 16 0.97 25.53 13.61
C ALA A 16 1.47 24.18 13.05
N MET A 17 2.77 24.03 12.81
CA MET A 17 3.37 22.76 12.35
C MET A 17 3.31 21.67 13.42
N ALA A 18 3.49 22.03 14.69
CA ALA A 18 3.37 21.10 15.83
C ALA A 18 1.93 20.68 16.14
N ALA A 19 0.92 21.44 15.67
CA ALA A 19 -0.49 21.14 15.85
C ALA A 19 -1.10 20.33 14.70
N SER A 20 -0.29 19.92 13.72
CA SER A 20 -0.75 19.03 12.64
C SER A 20 -1.17 17.69 13.26
N PRO A 21 -2.45 17.28 13.15
CA PRO A 21 -2.85 15.98 13.65
C PRO A 21 -2.03 14.92 12.91
N LEU A 22 -1.36 14.06 13.67
CA LEU A 22 -0.83 12.81 13.11
C LEU A 22 -2.02 12.12 12.45
N ALA A 23 -2.01 12.01 11.12
CA ALA A 23 -3.04 11.34 10.37
C ALA A 23 -2.95 9.84 10.69
N LEU A 24 -3.66 9.41 11.74
CA LEU A 24 -3.80 8.01 12.08
C LEU A 24 -4.94 7.45 11.24
N ALA A 25 -4.60 6.84 10.11
CA ALA A 25 -5.54 5.99 9.41
C ALA A 25 -5.58 4.64 10.15
N TYR A 26 -6.74 4.22 10.65
CA TYR A 26 -7.03 2.85 11.06
C TYR A 26 -8.53 2.61 10.88
N ASP A 27 -8.95 1.36 10.84
CA ASP A 27 -10.36 1.04 10.64
C ASP A 27 -11.18 1.43 11.88
N PRO A 28 -12.35 2.08 11.72
CA PRO A 28 -13.24 2.36 12.84
C PRO A 28 -13.62 1.08 13.59
N SER A 29 -13.73 1.17 14.91
CA SER A 29 -14.23 0.05 15.71
C SER A 29 -15.68 -0.29 15.33
N PRO A 30 -16.05 -1.59 15.29
CA PRO A 30 -17.42 -2.00 14.99
C PRO A 30 -18.38 -1.53 16.09
N LEU A 31 -19.60 -1.14 15.70
CA LEU A 31 -20.67 -0.69 16.61
C LEU A 31 -21.68 -1.80 16.96
N GLN A 32 -21.58 -2.94 16.29
CA GLN A 32 -22.41 -4.14 16.48
C GLN A 32 -21.57 -5.40 16.19
N ASP A 33 -22.10 -6.57 16.53
CA ASP A 33 -21.38 -7.85 16.41
C ASP A 33 -20.91 -8.15 14.98
N PHE A 34 -21.75 -7.85 13.98
CA PHE A 34 -21.42 -8.01 12.57
C PHE A 34 -22.09 -6.96 11.68
N CYS A 35 -21.47 -6.72 10.53
CA CYS A 35 -22.00 -5.91 9.44
C CYS A 35 -21.45 -6.52 8.14
N VAL A 36 -22.19 -7.46 7.55
CA VAL A 36 -21.82 -8.05 6.26
C VAL A 36 -22.05 -6.99 5.19
N ALA A 37 -21.03 -6.69 4.39
CA ALA A 37 -21.12 -5.65 3.37
C ALA A 37 -22.19 -5.97 2.31
N ASP A 38 -23.05 -5.00 2.02
CA ASP A 38 -23.94 -5.01 0.86
C ASP A 38 -23.24 -4.33 -0.32
N THR A 39 -22.74 -5.16 -1.23
CA THR A 39 -22.04 -4.72 -2.44
C THR A 39 -22.97 -4.29 -3.57
N ALA A 40 -24.29 -4.44 -3.42
CA ALA A 40 -25.29 -4.04 -4.41
C ALA A 40 -25.87 -2.65 -4.17
N SER A 41 -25.67 -2.09 -2.97
CA SER A 41 -26.14 -0.76 -2.63
C SER A 41 -25.45 0.33 -3.44
N SER A 42 -26.21 1.35 -3.83
CA SER A 42 -25.71 2.57 -4.49
C SER A 42 -25.29 3.67 -3.50
N VAL A 43 -25.50 3.46 -2.20
CA VAL A 43 -25.21 4.45 -1.17
C VAL A 43 -23.71 4.48 -0.88
N PHE A 44 -23.10 5.66 -1.00
CA PHE A 44 -21.68 5.87 -0.71
C PHE A 44 -21.48 6.32 0.75
N VAL A 45 -20.74 5.52 1.52
CA VAL A 45 -20.32 5.79 2.90
C VAL A 45 -18.85 5.46 3.07
N ASN A 46 -18.23 5.84 4.20
CA ASN A 46 -16.88 5.37 4.51
C ASN A 46 -16.91 3.86 4.82
N GLY A 47 -16.44 3.05 3.87
CA GLY A 47 -16.55 1.59 3.90
C GLY A 47 -17.67 1.11 2.98
N LEU A 48 -18.53 0.24 3.48
CA LEU A 48 -19.71 -0.27 2.77
C LEU A 48 -20.89 -0.29 3.74
N VAL A 49 -22.11 -0.14 3.21
CA VAL A 49 -23.32 -0.33 4.00
C VAL A 49 -23.50 -1.81 4.35
N CYS A 50 -24.20 -2.09 5.45
CA CYS A 50 -24.49 -3.47 5.87
C CYS A 50 -25.72 -4.02 5.13
N LYS A 51 -25.73 -5.32 4.84
CA LYS A 51 -26.95 -6.06 4.53
C LYS A 51 -27.91 -6.02 5.72
N ASP A 52 -29.20 -6.20 5.44
CA ASP A 52 -30.20 -6.47 6.48
C ASP A 52 -29.81 -7.77 7.22
N PRO A 53 -29.71 -7.77 8.57
CA PRO A 53 -29.40 -8.97 9.35
C PRO A 53 -30.31 -10.17 9.06
N ALA A 54 -31.56 -9.94 8.64
CA ALA A 54 -32.50 -11.01 8.27
C ALA A 54 -32.11 -11.73 6.97
N GLN A 55 -31.23 -11.14 6.15
CA GLN A 55 -30.73 -11.69 4.89
C GLN A 55 -29.32 -12.28 5.03
N VAL A 56 -28.72 -12.23 6.23
CA VAL A 56 -27.38 -12.74 6.50
C VAL A 56 -27.43 -14.23 6.85
N SER A 57 -26.47 -14.98 6.32
CA SER A 57 -26.36 -16.43 6.45
C SER A 57 -24.96 -16.86 6.87
N ALA A 58 -24.79 -18.12 7.29
CA ALA A 58 -23.47 -18.67 7.64
C ALA A 58 -22.45 -18.58 6.48
N SER A 59 -22.93 -18.65 5.23
CA SER A 59 -22.07 -18.50 4.04
C SER A 59 -21.45 -17.12 3.91
N ASP A 60 -22.07 -16.05 4.46
CA ASP A 60 -21.51 -14.70 4.41
C ASP A 60 -20.26 -14.54 5.30
N PHE A 61 -20.02 -15.47 6.22
CA PHE A 61 -18.85 -15.48 7.11
C PHE A 61 -17.78 -16.47 6.67
N ALA A 62 -17.98 -17.16 5.54
CA ALA A 62 -17.04 -18.13 5.01
C ALA A 62 -16.44 -17.66 3.69
N PHE A 63 -15.13 -17.81 3.53
CA PHE A 63 -14.45 -17.56 2.27
C PHE A 63 -13.65 -18.80 1.85
N SER A 64 -13.94 -19.32 0.66
CA SER A 64 -13.25 -20.47 0.06
C SER A 64 -12.59 -20.07 -1.26
N GLY A 65 -11.68 -19.09 -1.22
CA GLY A 65 -10.86 -18.70 -2.37
C GLY A 65 -9.35 -18.92 -2.21
N LEU A 66 -8.82 -18.91 -0.99
CA LEU A 66 -7.36 -18.99 -0.73
C LEU A 66 -6.78 -20.42 -0.86
N GLN A 67 -7.62 -21.44 -1.00
CA GLN A 67 -7.18 -22.84 -1.15
C GLN A 67 -6.57 -23.13 -2.53
N ASN A 68 -6.89 -22.32 -3.54
CA ASN A 68 -6.32 -22.45 -4.88
C ASN A 68 -5.13 -21.50 -5.00
N ALA A 69 -3.99 -22.02 -5.46
CA ALA A 69 -2.84 -21.16 -5.76
C ALA A 69 -3.20 -20.19 -6.90
N GLY A 70 -2.88 -18.91 -6.71
CA GLY A 70 -3.00 -17.91 -7.78
C GLY A 70 -2.01 -18.17 -8.91
N ASP A 71 -2.27 -17.59 -10.08
CA ASP A 71 -1.38 -17.73 -11.23
C ASP A 71 -0.03 -17.03 -11.00
N THR A 72 1.03 -17.83 -10.90
CA THR A 72 2.41 -17.37 -10.69
C THR A 72 3.18 -17.16 -11.98
N THR A 73 2.55 -17.30 -13.16
CA THR A 73 3.19 -17.09 -14.48
C THR A 73 3.23 -15.62 -14.92
N ASN A 74 2.78 -14.71 -14.06
CA ASN A 74 2.87 -13.28 -14.28
C ASN A 74 4.33 -12.76 -14.17
N ALA A 75 4.56 -11.50 -14.55
CA ALA A 75 5.89 -10.87 -14.55
C ALA A 75 6.58 -10.79 -13.18
N PHE A 76 5.90 -11.17 -12.10
CA PHE A 76 6.38 -11.14 -10.72
C PHE A 76 6.67 -12.54 -10.16
N GLY A 77 6.59 -13.59 -11.01
CA GLY A 77 7.00 -14.98 -10.81
C GLY A 77 7.36 -15.44 -9.40
N SER A 78 6.67 -16.46 -8.86
CA SER A 78 7.06 -17.06 -7.58
C SER A 78 7.70 -18.43 -7.78
N LYS A 79 8.91 -18.64 -7.22
CA LYS A 79 9.64 -19.91 -7.09
C LYS A 79 10.52 -20.11 -5.83
N GLY A 80 9.98 -20.14 -4.60
CA GLY A 80 10.68 -20.73 -3.43
C GLY A 80 10.97 -19.75 -2.30
N GLN A 81 12.05 -19.99 -1.55
CA GLN A 81 12.49 -19.12 -0.43
C GLN A 81 12.28 -17.63 -0.76
N MET A 82 11.66 -16.90 0.16
CA MET A 82 11.27 -15.51 -0.08
C MET A 82 12.26 -14.56 0.59
N TYR A 83 13.02 -13.80 -0.18
CA TYR A 83 13.76 -12.66 0.31
C TYR A 83 12.80 -11.48 0.45
N VAL A 84 12.48 -11.12 1.69
CA VAL A 84 11.55 -10.03 1.99
C VAL A 84 12.27 -8.91 2.71
N GLY A 85 11.76 -7.68 2.58
CA GLY A 85 12.26 -6.59 3.40
C GLY A 85 11.46 -5.29 3.26
N PHE A 86 11.73 -4.36 4.17
CA PHE A 86 11.19 -3.00 4.13
C PHE A 86 12.26 -1.97 4.44
N LEU A 87 12.01 -0.74 3.99
CA LEU A 87 12.82 0.42 4.33
C LEU A 87 12.17 1.20 5.46
N ALA A 88 12.91 1.42 6.55
CA ALA A 88 12.53 2.38 7.57
C ALA A 88 12.64 3.82 7.04
N THR A 89 12.06 4.76 7.78
CA THR A 89 11.98 6.18 7.38
C THR A 89 13.35 6.87 7.31
N ASP A 90 14.35 6.33 8.00
CA ASP A 90 15.74 6.76 7.94
C ASP A 90 16.53 6.13 6.77
N GLY A 91 15.88 5.28 5.98
CA GLY A 91 16.49 4.54 4.86
C GLY A 91 17.11 3.21 5.25
N THR A 92 17.04 2.78 6.51
CA THR A 92 17.58 1.50 6.95
C THR A 92 16.77 0.34 6.36
N LEU A 93 17.47 -0.61 5.74
CA LEU A 93 16.87 -1.84 5.19
C LEU A 93 16.79 -2.92 6.27
N PHE A 94 15.58 -3.42 6.51
CA PHE A 94 15.33 -4.63 7.29
C PHE A 94 14.89 -5.74 6.35
N ALA A 95 15.70 -6.80 6.21
CA ALA A 95 15.41 -7.87 5.27
C ALA A 95 15.81 -9.25 5.81
N LYS A 96 15.11 -10.29 5.34
CA LYS A 96 15.36 -11.69 5.71
C LYS A 96 14.90 -12.63 4.60
N VAL A 97 15.57 -13.77 4.46
CA VAL A 97 15.07 -14.91 3.68
C VAL A 97 14.14 -15.74 4.56
N LEU A 98 12.89 -15.89 4.15
CA LEU A 98 11.87 -16.66 4.83
C LEU A 98 11.78 -18.08 4.27
N SER A 99 11.66 -19.04 5.19
CA SER A 99 11.30 -20.43 4.95
C SER A 99 9.81 -20.67 5.22
N ARG A 100 9.30 -21.84 4.82
CA ARG A 100 7.91 -22.22 5.10
C ARG A 100 7.65 -22.20 6.61
N GLY A 101 6.60 -21.49 7.01
CA GLY A 101 6.21 -21.34 8.42
C GLY A 101 6.80 -20.11 9.10
N ASP A 102 7.76 -19.42 8.48
CA ASP A 102 8.26 -18.15 9.00
C ASP A 102 7.20 -17.03 8.83
N VAL A 103 7.21 -16.09 9.76
CA VAL A 103 6.37 -14.89 9.74
C VAL A 103 7.27 -13.66 9.74
N PHE A 104 6.87 -12.65 8.96
CA PHE A 104 7.54 -11.36 8.89
C PHE A 104 6.51 -10.24 8.96
N VAL A 105 6.83 -9.14 9.65
CA VAL A 105 5.91 -8.02 9.86
C VAL A 105 6.40 -6.81 9.06
N PHE A 106 5.51 -6.26 8.24
CA PHE A 106 5.73 -4.99 7.56
C PHE A 106 5.00 -3.87 8.30
N PRO A 107 5.71 -2.86 8.82
CA PRO A 107 5.05 -1.72 9.44
C PRO A 107 4.19 -0.94 8.43
N LYS A 108 3.07 -0.39 8.93
CA LYS A 108 2.09 0.33 8.10
C LYS A 108 2.74 1.49 7.33
N GLY A 109 2.48 1.51 6.02
CA GLY A 109 2.84 2.62 5.13
C GLY A 109 4.30 2.64 4.67
N LEU A 110 5.14 1.69 5.10
CA LEU A 110 6.51 1.60 4.64
C LEU A 110 6.63 0.85 3.32
N VAL A 111 7.55 1.32 2.48
CA VAL A 111 7.93 0.62 1.25
C VAL A 111 8.55 -0.72 1.64
N HIS A 112 7.98 -1.80 1.11
CA HIS A 112 8.46 -3.14 1.28
C HIS A 112 8.48 -3.89 -0.05
N PHE A 113 9.15 -5.03 -0.05
CA PHE A 113 9.26 -5.90 -1.20
C PHE A 113 9.33 -7.36 -0.77
N GLU A 114 8.90 -8.20 -1.68
CA GLU A 114 9.08 -9.64 -1.64
C GLU A 114 9.71 -10.07 -2.95
N PHE A 115 10.81 -10.79 -2.85
CA PHE A 115 11.52 -11.34 -3.99
C PHE A 115 11.68 -12.83 -3.81
N ASN A 116 11.36 -13.57 -4.86
CA ASN A 116 11.56 -15.00 -4.83
C ASN A 116 12.99 -15.39 -5.24
N CYS A 117 13.78 -15.91 -4.29
CA CYS A 117 15.16 -16.31 -4.52
C CYS A 117 15.39 -17.83 -4.54
N GLY A 118 14.32 -18.65 -4.42
CA GLY A 118 14.44 -20.10 -4.47
C GLY A 118 14.37 -20.69 -5.89
N ALA A 119 14.21 -22.02 -5.96
CA ALA A 119 14.06 -22.76 -7.22
C ALA A 119 12.64 -23.26 -7.55
N SER A 120 11.66 -23.18 -6.63
CA SER A 120 10.34 -23.86 -6.76
C SER A 120 9.19 -23.03 -6.22
N PRO A 121 8.01 -22.86 -6.87
CA PRO A 121 6.92 -21.92 -6.48
C PRO A 121 6.73 -21.64 -4.98
N ALA A 122 6.62 -20.35 -4.61
CA ALA A 122 6.26 -19.99 -3.22
C ALA A 122 5.03 -19.10 -3.13
N VAL A 123 4.35 -19.28 -2.02
CA VAL A 123 3.10 -18.62 -1.67
C VAL A 123 3.25 -18.09 -0.26
N GLY A 124 2.91 -16.82 -0.08
CA GLY A 124 2.77 -16.18 1.22
C GLY A 124 1.30 -15.79 1.43
N ILE A 125 0.87 -15.80 2.68
CA ILE A 125 -0.43 -15.26 3.09
C ILE A 125 -0.15 -13.98 3.89
N ALA A 126 -0.70 -12.86 3.44
CA ALA A 126 -0.58 -11.59 4.12
C ALA A 126 -1.87 -11.29 4.89
N GLY A 127 -1.75 -11.07 6.20
CA GLY A 127 -2.80 -10.51 7.04
C GLY A 127 -2.56 -9.01 7.22
N LEU A 128 -3.58 -8.19 6.97
CA LEU A 128 -3.50 -6.74 7.14
C LEU A 128 -4.54 -6.28 8.15
N SER A 129 -4.19 -5.27 8.95
CA SER A 129 -5.05 -4.73 10.01
C SER A 129 -6.07 -3.71 9.48
N SER A 130 -6.60 -3.92 8.27
CA SER A 130 -7.63 -3.08 7.66
C SER A 130 -8.46 -3.91 6.67
N GLN A 131 -9.76 -3.67 6.62
CA GLN A 131 -10.72 -4.22 5.67
C GLN A 131 -10.43 -3.75 4.24
N ASN A 132 -9.74 -2.63 4.08
CA ASN A 132 -9.31 -2.11 2.79
C ASN A 132 -7.95 -1.41 2.92
N PRO A 133 -6.85 -2.18 2.99
CA PRO A 133 -5.51 -1.63 3.21
C PRO A 133 -4.98 -0.83 2.01
N GLY A 134 -5.56 -1.02 0.82
CA GLY A 134 -5.05 -0.48 -0.43
C GLY A 134 -3.72 -1.12 -0.87
N LEU A 135 -3.32 -0.86 -2.11
CA LEU A 135 -2.03 -1.30 -2.65
C LEU A 135 -1.47 -0.23 -3.59
N ILE A 136 -0.24 0.23 -3.31
CA ILE A 136 0.50 1.15 -4.18
C ILE A 136 1.75 0.42 -4.64
N ARG A 137 1.78 0.07 -5.93
CA ARG A 137 2.96 -0.54 -6.56
C ARG A 137 3.85 0.60 -7.03
N VAL A 138 4.90 0.87 -6.27
CA VAL A 138 5.73 2.09 -6.42
C VAL A 138 6.11 2.39 -7.87
N ALA A 139 6.63 1.39 -8.60
CA ALA A 139 7.05 1.58 -9.98
C ALA A 139 5.86 1.84 -10.93
N ASP A 140 4.76 1.08 -10.81
CA ASP A 140 3.55 1.26 -11.61
C ASP A 140 2.93 2.64 -11.34
N SER A 141 2.90 3.09 -10.08
CA SER A 141 2.35 4.40 -9.69
C SER A 141 3.20 5.59 -10.14
N LEU A 142 4.52 5.43 -10.27
CA LEU A 142 5.40 6.51 -10.71
C LEU A 142 5.56 6.56 -12.24
N PHE A 143 5.68 5.40 -12.89
CA PHE A 143 6.01 5.31 -14.31
C PHE A 143 4.85 4.83 -15.20
N GLY A 144 3.78 4.26 -14.64
CA GLY A 144 2.60 3.77 -15.36
C GLY A 144 1.30 4.53 -15.06
N ALA A 145 1.35 5.63 -14.28
CA ALA A 145 0.18 6.41 -13.91
C ALA A 145 -0.59 6.98 -15.11
N THR A 146 -1.90 7.17 -14.96
CA THR A 146 -2.76 7.85 -15.93
C THR A 146 -3.61 8.91 -15.20
N PRO A 147 -3.46 10.22 -15.52
CA PRO A 147 -2.48 10.79 -16.44
C PRO A 147 -1.04 10.58 -15.98
N ALA A 148 -0.09 10.57 -16.93
CA ALA A 148 1.31 10.30 -16.62
C ALA A 148 1.94 11.43 -15.79
N VAL A 149 2.79 11.07 -14.82
CA VAL A 149 3.62 12.04 -14.09
C VAL A 149 4.56 12.74 -15.07
N SER A 150 4.83 14.04 -14.92
CA SER A 150 5.73 14.78 -15.82
C SER A 150 7.12 14.14 -15.92
N ASP A 151 7.66 14.04 -17.14
CA ASP A 151 9.03 13.57 -17.38
C ASP A 151 10.06 14.42 -16.64
N GLU A 152 9.84 15.73 -16.57
CA GLU A 152 10.74 16.66 -15.87
C GLU A 152 10.74 16.41 -14.36
N VAL A 153 9.56 16.15 -13.78
CA VAL A 153 9.43 15.86 -12.35
C VAL A 153 10.19 14.58 -12.00
N LEU A 154 10.00 13.52 -12.78
CA LEU A 154 10.70 12.25 -12.57
C LEU A 154 12.21 12.39 -12.85
N ALA A 155 12.61 13.06 -13.93
CA ALA A 155 14.01 13.29 -14.25
C ALA A 155 14.74 13.99 -13.10
N LYS A 156 14.12 15.04 -12.54
CA LYS A 156 14.67 15.78 -11.41
C LYS A 156 14.67 14.96 -10.11
N ALA A 157 13.60 14.24 -9.82
CA ALA A 157 13.48 13.42 -8.61
C ALA A 157 14.48 12.27 -8.58
N PHE A 158 14.65 11.58 -9.72
CA PHE A 158 15.55 10.43 -9.88
C PHE A 158 16.98 10.82 -10.27
N ARG A 159 17.24 12.10 -10.56
CA ARG A 159 18.54 12.63 -11.01
C ARG A 159 19.05 11.95 -12.29
N ILE A 160 18.14 11.75 -13.24
CA ILE A 160 18.38 11.15 -14.55
C ILE A 160 17.87 12.08 -15.65
N ASP A 161 18.23 11.81 -16.90
CA ASP A 161 17.72 12.56 -18.04
C ASP A 161 16.30 12.12 -18.45
N ALA A 162 15.61 12.99 -19.19
CA ALA A 162 14.25 12.75 -19.64
C ALA A 162 14.13 11.55 -20.61
N ALA A 163 15.15 11.27 -21.43
CA ALA A 163 15.13 10.12 -22.34
C ALA A 163 15.19 8.80 -21.56
N THR A 164 15.95 8.74 -20.46
CA THR A 164 15.95 7.61 -19.54
C THR A 164 14.59 7.43 -18.87
N VAL A 165 13.93 8.52 -18.42
CA VAL A 165 12.56 8.46 -17.86
C VAL A 165 11.59 7.87 -18.88
N GLN A 166 11.59 8.35 -20.12
CA GLN A 166 10.71 7.86 -21.17
C GLN A 166 10.95 6.38 -21.48
N ARG A 167 12.22 5.95 -21.50
CA ARG A 167 12.58 4.54 -21.68
C ARG A 167 12.04 3.66 -20.55
N ILE A 168 12.08 4.13 -19.30
CA ILE A 168 11.48 3.42 -18.16
C ILE A 168 9.96 3.35 -18.34
N LYS A 169 9.28 4.47 -18.58
CA LYS A 169 7.83 4.50 -18.80
C LYS A 169 7.35 3.57 -19.91
N ALA A 170 8.13 3.43 -20.99
CA ALA A 170 7.81 2.52 -22.08
C ALA A 170 7.70 1.05 -21.62
N GLN A 171 8.40 0.65 -20.55
CA GLN A 171 8.28 -0.71 -19.98
C GLN A 171 6.92 -0.95 -19.27
N PHE A 172 6.21 0.12 -18.91
CA PHE A 172 4.92 0.06 -18.23
C PHE A 172 3.72 0.31 -19.16
N ALA A 173 3.98 0.80 -20.38
CA ALA A 173 2.93 1.11 -21.35
C ALA A 173 2.23 -0.14 -21.93
N THR A 174 2.88 -1.30 -21.89
CA THR A 174 2.41 -2.56 -22.51
C THR A 174 1.64 -3.49 -21.57
N LYS A 175 1.46 -3.12 -20.29
CA LYS A 175 0.81 -3.97 -19.27
C LYS A 175 -0.62 -3.56 -18.90
N LYS A 176 -1.29 -2.78 -19.75
CA LYS A 176 -2.74 -2.57 -19.66
C LYS A 176 -3.50 -3.64 -20.43
#